data_AF-A0A9P7C030-F1
#
_entry.id   AF-A0A9P7C030-F1
#
_cell.length_a   1.000
_cell.length_b   1.000
_cell.length_c   1.000
_cell.angle_alpha   90.00
_cell.angle_beta   90.00
_cell.angle_gamma   90.00
#
_symmetry.space_group_name_H-M   'P 1'
#
loop_
_entity.id
_entity.type
_entity.pdbx_description
1 polymer ?
#
loop_
_entity_poly.entity_id
_entity_poly.type
_entity_poly.pdbx_seq_one_letter_code
_entity_poly.pdbx_strand_id
1 'polypeptide(L)'
;MSREFGVCIFLRAGDSYHVKAPGLDFEQGLLKLAGKDIDVYIGNHPSYDGVRWNRDLSPTRGFVLVGTEHSRGKDRVLLGNKRADQKGLIYVQFMGVDLAAQVPVLTRKDLVVDCGLD
;
A
#
# COMPACT_ATOMS: atom_id res chain seq x y z
N MET A 1 1.85 -11.76 1.36
CA MET A 1 2.95 -11.30 0.50
C MET A 1 2.42 -11.18 -0.90
N SER A 2 2.64 -10.04 -1.55
CA SER A 2 2.48 -9.93 -3.00
C SER A 2 3.71 -10.48 -3.69
N ARG A 3 3.54 -11.62 -4.36
CA ARG A 3 4.65 -12.31 -5.04
C ARG A 3 5.09 -11.62 -6.31
N GLU A 4 4.21 -10.84 -6.94
CA GLU A 4 4.50 -10.14 -8.19
C GLU A 4 5.31 -8.86 -7.94
N PHE A 5 4.99 -8.14 -6.86
CA PHE A 5 5.61 -6.85 -6.56
C PHE A 5 6.70 -6.94 -5.48
N GLY A 6 6.87 -8.09 -4.84
CA GLY A 6 7.88 -8.31 -3.80
C GLY A 6 7.59 -7.51 -2.54
N VAL A 7 6.31 -7.43 -2.16
CA VAL A 7 5.83 -6.62 -1.03
C VAL A 7 5.30 -7.53 0.07
N CYS A 8 5.78 -7.34 1.28
CA CYS A 8 5.33 -8.06 2.46
C CYS A 8 4.60 -7.12 3.41
N ILE A 9 3.51 -7.64 4.00
CA ILE A 9 2.72 -6.94 5.02
C ILE A 9 2.92 -7.70 6.32
N PHE A 10 3.57 -7.08 7.31
CA PHE A 10 3.79 -7.66 8.63
C PHE A 10 2.71 -7.21 9.61
N LEU A 11 1.98 -8.20 10.10
CA LEU A 11 0.78 -7.99 10.91
C LEU A 11 1.04 -8.29 12.37
N ARG A 12 0.35 -7.59 13.26
CA ARG A 12 0.34 -7.92 14.69
C ARG A 12 -0.72 -9.01 14.94
N ALA A 13 -0.65 -9.61 16.12
CA ALA A 13 -1.67 -10.58 16.55
C ALA A 13 -3.07 -9.95 16.48
N GLY A 14 -3.99 -10.62 15.79
CA GLY A 14 -5.38 -10.16 15.58
C GLY A 14 -5.64 -9.45 14.25
N ASP A 15 -4.59 -9.05 13.51
CA ASP A 15 -4.73 -8.49 12.17
C ASP A 15 -4.58 -9.59 11.11
N SER A 16 -5.19 -9.42 9.94
CA SER A 16 -5.11 -10.39 8.83
C SER A 16 -5.01 -9.71 7.47
N TYR A 17 -4.25 -10.29 6.54
CA TYR A 17 -4.19 -9.84 5.17
C TYR A 17 -4.43 -11.01 4.22
N HIS A 18 -5.34 -10.81 3.27
CA HIS A 18 -5.67 -11.80 2.25
C HIS A 18 -5.56 -11.17 0.88
N VAL A 19 -4.80 -11.81 -0.02
CA VAL A 19 -4.80 -11.46 -1.44
C VAL A 19 -6.15 -11.86 -2.01
N LYS A 20 -6.83 -10.94 -2.70
CA LYS A 20 -8.14 -11.19 -3.30
C LYS A 20 -7.98 -11.63 -4.76
N ALA A 21 -7.35 -10.78 -5.57
CA ALA A 21 -7.26 -10.99 -7.02
C ALA A 21 -6.11 -10.15 -7.61
N PRO A 22 -5.49 -10.62 -8.70
CA PRO A 22 -4.68 -9.76 -9.55
C PRO A 22 -5.58 -8.78 -10.33
N GLY A 23 -5.10 -7.55 -10.50
CA GLY A 23 -5.53 -6.58 -11.50
C GLY A 23 -4.63 -6.66 -12.75
N LEU A 24 -4.78 -5.70 -13.67
CA LEU A 24 -3.99 -5.67 -14.91
C LEU A 24 -2.50 -5.36 -14.64
N ASP A 25 -2.25 -4.44 -13.70
CA ASP A 25 -0.93 -3.90 -13.35
C ASP A 25 -0.75 -3.73 -11.82
N PHE A 26 -1.60 -4.39 -11.03
CA PHE A 26 -1.60 -4.33 -9.57
C PHE A 26 -2.15 -5.62 -8.95
N GLU A 27 -1.89 -5.84 -7.67
CA GLU A 27 -2.51 -6.88 -6.84
C GLU A 27 -3.49 -6.22 -5.87
N GLN A 28 -4.70 -6.78 -5.75
CA GLN A 28 -5.67 -6.37 -4.75
C GLN A 28 -5.67 -7.34 -3.56
N GLY A 29 -5.67 -6.79 -2.35
CA GLY A 29 -5.89 -7.54 -1.12
C GLY A 29 -6.89 -6.87 -0.19
N LEU A 30 -7.22 -7.57 0.88
CA LEU A 30 -8.03 -7.09 2.01
C LEU A 30 -7.20 -7.18 3.28
N LEU A 31 -7.00 -6.05 3.93
CA LEU A 31 -6.37 -5.94 5.25
C LEU A 31 -7.47 -5.73 6.29
N LYS A 32 -7.53 -6.63 7.28
CA LYS A 32 -8.27 -6.42 8.52
C LYS A 32 -7.32 -5.86 9.55
N LEU A 33 -7.55 -4.62 9.95
CA LEU A 33 -6.69 -3.90 10.89
C LEU A 33 -7.56 -3.19 11.92
N ALA A 34 -7.36 -3.53 13.20
CA ALA A 34 -8.11 -2.92 14.31
C ALA A 34 -9.64 -2.88 14.09
N GLY A 35 -10.21 -3.98 13.57
CA GLY A 35 -11.65 -4.12 13.30
C GLY A 35 -12.16 -3.42 12.05
N LYS A 36 -11.28 -2.82 11.22
CA LYS A 36 -11.64 -2.24 9.93
C LYS A 36 -11.23 -3.15 8.77
N ASP A 37 -12.11 -3.24 7.79
CA ASP A 37 -11.82 -3.81 6.47
C ASP A 37 -11.24 -2.71 5.57
N ILE A 38 -10.01 -2.93 5.07
CA ILE A 38 -9.23 -1.97 4.29
C ILE A 38 -8.83 -2.65 2.98
N ASP A 39 -9.28 -2.13 1.85
CA ASP A 39 -8.82 -2.56 0.54
C ASP A 39 -7.35 -2.13 0.36
N VAL A 40 -6.51 -3.05 -0.11
CA VAL A 40 -5.10 -2.80 -0.36
C VAL A 40 -4.81 -3.00 -1.85
N TYR A 41 -4.10 -2.06 -2.46
CA TYR A 41 -3.65 -2.14 -3.84
C TYR A 41 -2.13 -2.03 -3.87
N ILE A 42 -1.46 -2.95 -4.56
CA ILE A 42 0.00 -3.01 -4.64
C ILE A 42 0.40 -3.07 -6.11
N GLY A 43 1.33 -2.24 -6.57
CA GLY A 43 1.76 -2.25 -7.97
C GLY A 43 2.68 -1.09 -8.35
N ASN A 44 2.77 -0.80 -9.65
CA ASN A 44 3.74 0.19 -10.18
C ASN A 44 3.14 1.57 -10.48
N HIS A 45 1.82 1.76 -10.33
CA HIS A 45 1.15 3.03 -10.66
C HIS A 45 0.23 3.50 -9.53
N PRO A 46 0.23 4.80 -9.15
CA PRO A 46 -0.51 5.25 -7.97
C PRO A 46 -2.02 5.46 -8.20
N SER A 47 -2.52 5.30 -9.44
CA SER A 47 -3.91 5.63 -9.81
C SER A 47 -4.89 4.45 -9.79
N TYR A 48 -4.75 3.52 -8.84
CA TYR A 48 -5.52 2.26 -8.81
C TYR A 48 -7.06 2.43 -8.81
N ASP A 49 -7.56 3.53 -8.24
CA ASP A 49 -9.00 3.84 -8.18
C ASP A 49 -9.30 5.24 -8.76
N GLY A 50 -8.58 5.62 -9.81
CA GLY A 50 -8.78 6.91 -10.51
C GLY A 50 -8.25 8.15 -9.78
N VAL A 51 -7.58 7.99 -8.65
CA VAL A 51 -6.95 9.07 -7.90
C VAL A 51 -5.57 9.35 -8.48
N ARG A 52 -5.37 10.54 -9.02
CA ARG A 52 -4.08 10.93 -9.61
C ARG A 52 -3.19 11.56 -8.56
N TRP A 53 -2.05 10.94 -8.33
CA TRP A 53 -1.03 11.48 -7.46
C TRP A 53 0.18 11.93 -8.26
N ASN A 54 0.63 13.17 -8.06
CA ASN A 54 1.88 13.66 -8.66
C ASN A 54 3.05 13.28 -7.74
N ARG A 55 3.93 12.36 -8.17
CA ARG A 55 4.88 11.70 -7.26
C ARG A 55 6.24 11.46 -7.89
N ASP A 56 7.02 12.53 -7.96
CA ASP A 56 8.47 12.44 -8.06
C ASP A 56 9.04 12.01 -6.71
N LEU A 57 9.38 10.72 -6.60
CA LEU A 57 10.11 10.20 -5.45
C LEU A 57 11.60 10.16 -5.78
N SER A 58 12.44 10.62 -4.85
CA SER A 58 13.85 10.22 -4.80
C SER A 58 13.95 8.78 -4.26
N PRO A 59 15.03 8.03 -4.55
CA PRO A 59 15.22 6.70 -3.96
C PRO A 59 14.99 6.71 -2.45
N THR A 60 14.18 5.77 -1.96
CA THR A 60 13.79 5.68 -0.54
C THR A 60 14.35 4.43 0.10
N ARG A 61 14.58 4.47 1.42
CA ARG A 61 14.88 3.26 2.22
C ARG A 61 13.57 2.68 2.73
N GLY A 62 12.86 1.97 1.85
CA GLY A 62 11.56 1.37 2.13
C GLY A 62 10.38 2.28 1.80
N PHE A 63 9.18 1.84 2.21
CA PHE A 63 7.93 2.55 1.94
C PHE A 63 7.80 3.80 2.81
N VAL A 64 7.48 4.92 2.17
CA VAL A 64 7.22 6.21 2.84
C VAL A 64 5.80 6.68 2.53
N LEU A 65 5.19 7.42 3.44
CA LEU A 65 3.96 8.14 3.14
C LEU A 65 4.25 9.19 2.08
N VAL A 66 3.46 9.17 1.02
CA VAL A 66 3.57 10.18 -0.01
C VAL A 66 2.27 11.01 -0.11
N GLY A 67 1.18 10.55 0.52
CA GLY A 67 -0.02 11.37 0.67
C GLY A 67 -1.27 10.61 1.12
N THR A 68 -2.23 11.39 1.62
CA THR A 68 -3.55 10.96 2.07
C THR A 68 -4.63 11.76 1.33
N GLU A 69 -5.75 11.15 1.01
CA GLU A 69 -6.87 11.77 0.28
C GLU A 69 -8.19 11.26 0.84
N HIS A 70 -9.20 12.13 0.93
CA HIS A 70 -10.58 11.75 1.17
C HIS A 70 -11.41 12.08 -0.06
N SER A 71 -12.01 11.06 -0.70
CA SER A 71 -12.88 11.28 -1.85
C SER A 71 -13.90 10.15 -2.00
N ARG A 72 -15.13 10.50 -2.42
CA ARG A 72 -16.26 9.57 -2.60
C ARG A 72 -16.57 8.73 -1.34
N GLY A 73 -16.45 9.34 -0.16
CA GLY A 73 -16.73 8.69 1.13
C GLY A 73 -15.70 7.66 1.58
N LYS A 74 -14.51 7.65 0.95
CA LYS A 74 -13.40 6.78 1.33
C LYS A 74 -12.14 7.60 1.57
N ASP A 75 -11.37 7.17 2.56
CA ASP A 75 -10.01 7.63 2.78
C ASP A 75 -9.04 6.74 2.02
N ARG A 76 -7.99 7.36 1.50
CA ARG A 76 -6.89 6.71 0.81
C ARG A 76 -5.58 7.14 1.42
N VAL A 77 -4.72 6.17 1.71
CA VAL A 77 -3.35 6.37 2.19
C VAL A 77 -2.44 5.70 1.19
N LEU A 78 -1.58 6.46 0.52
CA LEU A 78 -0.72 5.91 -0.52
C LEU A 78 0.74 6.03 -0.10
N LEU A 79 1.35 4.86 0.13
CA LEU A 79 2.78 4.71 0.35
C LEU A 79 3.50 4.49 -0.99
N GLY A 80 4.76 4.91 -1.05
CA GLY A 80 5.64 4.67 -2.19
C GLY A 80 7.02 4.23 -1.74
N ASN A 81 7.65 3.36 -2.52
CA ASN A 81 9.04 2.94 -2.37
C ASN A 81 9.73 3.04 -3.73
N LYS A 82 10.72 3.93 -3.86
CA LYS A 82 11.57 3.99 -5.05
C LYS A 82 12.81 3.17 -4.78
N ARG A 83 12.85 1.96 -5.35
CA ARG A 83 14.01 1.08 -5.26
C ARG A 83 15.20 1.71 -5.99
N ALA A 84 16.41 1.44 -5.49
CA ALA A 84 17.64 1.91 -6.12
C ALA A 84 18.01 1.09 -7.37
N ASP A 85 17.36 -0.06 -7.58
CA ASP A 85 17.59 -0.98 -8.70
C ASP A 85 16.65 -0.72 -9.90
N GLN A 86 16.74 -1.56 -10.93
CA GLN A 86 15.91 -1.45 -12.15
C GLN A 86 14.42 -1.79 -11.93
N LYS A 87 13.99 -2.21 -10.73
CA LYS A 87 12.60 -2.64 -10.47
C LYS A 87 11.62 -1.47 -10.31
N GLY A 88 12.10 -0.23 -10.36
CA GLY A 88 11.25 0.95 -10.46
C GLY A 88 10.51 1.32 -9.18
N LEU A 89 9.39 2.01 -9.36
CA LEU A 89 8.60 2.63 -8.29
C LEU A 89 7.45 1.70 -7.88
N ILE A 90 7.40 1.31 -6.62
CA ILE A 90 6.30 0.50 -6.07
C ILE A 90 5.42 1.36 -5.19
N TYR A 91 4.11 1.23 -5.36
CA TYR A 91 3.12 1.88 -4.51
C TYR A 91 2.26 0.87 -3.76
N VAL A 92 1.81 1.28 -2.58
CA VAL A 92 0.82 0.56 -1.78
C VAL A 92 -0.26 1.54 -1.35
N GLN A 93 -1.48 1.34 -1.85
CA GLN A 93 -2.65 2.12 -1.46
C GLN A 93 -3.48 1.35 -0.44
N PHE A 94 -3.79 1.99 0.67
CA PHE A 94 -4.86 1.57 1.58
C PHE A 94 -6.09 2.41 1.29
N MET A 95 -7.25 1.77 1.15
CA MET A 95 -8.52 2.43 0.91
C MET A 95 -9.59 1.87 1.84
N GLY A 96 -10.35 2.75 2.49
CA GLY A 96 -11.39 2.32 3.43
C GLY A 96 -12.20 3.49 3.95
N VAL A 97 -13.13 3.21 4.87
CA VAL A 97 -13.96 4.24 5.50
C VAL A 97 -13.30 4.71 6.81
N ASP A 98 -13.12 6.02 6.96
CA ASP A 98 -12.62 6.66 8.19
C ASP A 98 -11.24 6.15 8.63
N LEU A 99 -10.24 6.15 7.75
CA LEU A 99 -8.91 5.62 8.06
C LEU A 99 -8.05 6.54 8.94
N ALA A 100 -8.57 7.70 9.37
CA ALA A 100 -7.81 8.70 10.11
C ALA A 100 -7.09 8.11 11.35
N ALA A 101 -7.79 7.29 12.14
CA ALA A 101 -7.22 6.63 13.31
C ALA A 101 -6.20 5.52 12.97
N GLN A 102 -6.27 4.97 11.75
CA GLN A 102 -5.39 3.90 11.27
C GLN A 102 -4.12 4.44 10.60
N VAL A 103 -4.10 5.71 10.14
CA VAL A 103 -2.94 6.32 9.44
C VAL A 103 -1.60 6.09 10.19
N PRO A 104 -1.48 6.27 11.52
CA PRO A 104 -0.22 6.03 12.22
C PRO A 104 0.26 4.58 12.12
N VAL A 105 -0.67 3.62 12.03
CA VAL A 105 -0.35 2.20 11.86
C VAL A 105 -0.03 1.89 10.39
N LEU A 106 -0.85 2.39 9.46
CA LEU A 106 -0.70 2.20 8.02
C LEU A 106 0.61 2.78 7.46
N THR A 107 1.22 3.74 8.17
CA THR A 107 2.47 4.41 7.76
C THR A 107 3.69 3.96 8.55
N ARG A 108 3.57 2.95 9.44
CA ARG A 108 4.75 2.41 10.12
C ARG A 108 5.67 1.71 9.12
N LYS A 109 6.98 1.93 9.30
CA LYS A 109 8.04 1.38 8.44
C LYS A 109 8.12 -0.15 8.47
N ASP A 110 7.58 -0.78 9.49
CA ASP A 110 7.58 -2.24 9.67
C ASP A 110 6.31 -2.90 9.12
N LEU A 111 5.23 -2.15 8.82
CA LEU A 111 3.98 -2.74 8.33
C LEU A 111 4.14 -3.23 6.91
N VAL A 112 4.64 -2.36 6.02
CA VAL A 112 4.86 -2.68 4.61
C VAL A 112 6.35 -2.63 4.34
N VAL A 113 6.91 -3.77 3.93
CA VAL A 113 8.32 -3.86 3.58
C VAL A 113 8.50 -4.35 2.16
N ASP A 114 9.62 -3.96 1.60
CA ASP A 114 10.16 -4.57 0.40
C ASP A 114 10.85 -5.88 0.81
N CYS A 115 10.26 -7.01 0.46
CA CYS A 115 10.84 -8.33 0.73
C CYS A 115 11.49 -8.94 -0.51
N GLY A 116 11.57 -8.19 -1.61
CA GLY A 116 12.17 -8.66 -2.85
C GLY A 116 11.30 -9.67 -3.60
N LEU A 117 11.77 -9.98 -4.81
CA LEU A 117 11.34 -11.14 -5.60
C LEU A 117 12.55 -12.05 -5.54
N ASP A 118 12.45 -13.18 -4.84
CA ASP A 118 13.45 -14.25 -4.93
C ASP A 118 13.50 -14.79 -6.37
#